data_AF-A0A2W2HND8-F1
#
_entry.id   AF-A0A2W2HND8-F1
#
_cell.length_a   1.000
_cell.length_b   1.000
_cell.length_c   1.000
_cell.angle_alpha   90.00
_cell.angle_beta   90.00
_cell.angle_gamma   90.00
#
_symmetry.space_group_name_H-M   'P 1'
#
loop_
_entity.id
_entity.type
_entity.pdbx_description
1 polymer ?
#
loop_
_entity_poly.entity_id
_entity_poly.type
_entity_poly.pdbx_seq_one_letter_code
_entity_poly.pdbx_strand_id
1 'polypeptide(L)'
;MGVRLAPTDSGRGTTLWQVERWDADAVGWVRRKSGLVSPGGHVFRKLGVASYQTTEHLGNAILSAGWTRILNLLIGTGSTQAMDATHTRIGVGDGTTAVTTADTTLTGSTNKYFKTAAGVGTIGAGAGPPTTTLTISATFGTGVANFAWQKFGVDFGTTDGATEVAPLLNAAVSNQGTKASGQVWTATATLSWT
;
A
#
# COMPACT_ATOMS: atom_id res chain seq x y z
N MET A 1 14.71 21.24 -38.98
CA MET A 1 14.28 20.06 -38.20
C MET A 1 15.06 20.09 -36.90
N GLY A 2 14.50 20.67 -35.83
CA GLY A 2 15.23 20.88 -34.58
C GLY A 2 15.31 19.58 -33.78
N VAL A 3 16.53 19.08 -33.55
CA VAL A 3 16.78 17.99 -32.60
C VAL A 3 16.42 18.52 -31.21
N ARG A 4 15.28 18.07 -30.66
CA ARG A 4 14.99 18.28 -29.24
C ARG A 4 15.95 17.41 -28.45
N LEU A 5 16.92 18.03 -27.80
CA LEU A 5 17.71 17.36 -26.76
C LEU A 5 16.74 16.85 -25.70
N ALA A 6 16.83 15.56 -25.37
CA ALA A 6 16.07 15.02 -24.25
C ALA A 6 16.48 15.78 -22.97
N PRO A 7 15.53 16.11 -22.07
CA PRO A 7 15.87 16.68 -20.78
C PRO A 7 16.92 15.82 -20.07
N THR A 8 17.95 16.45 -19.50
CA THR A 8 19.01 15.76 -18.74
C THR A 8 18.53 15.24 -17.39
N ASP A 9 17.46 15.83 -16.85
CA ASP A 9 16.85 15.47 -15.58
C ASP A 9 15.46 14.85 -15.81
N SER A 10 15.17 13.78 -15.06
CA SER A 10 13.87 13.08 -15.09
C SER A 10 13.39 12.80 -13.68
N GLY A 11 12.16 13.20 -13.35
CA GLY A 11 11.50 12.78 -12.12
C GLY A 11 10.97 11.34 -12.23
N ARG A 12 11.13 10.54 -11.18
CA ARG A 12 10.67 9.15 -11.10
C ARG A 12 9.95 8.91 -9.78
N GLY A 13 8.80 8.25 -9.84
CA GLY A 13 8.11 7.71 -8.68
C GLY A 13 8.46 6.24 -8.50
N THR A 14 8.85 5.83 -7.30
CA THR A 14 9.12 4.44 -6.94
C THR A 14 8.38 4.06 -5.66
N THR A 15 8.26 2.77 -5.37
CA THR A 15 7.70 2.29 -4.11
C THR A 15 8.51 1.13 -3.57
N LEU A 16 8.87 1.23 -2.30
CA LEU A 16 9.33 0.10 -1.51
C LEU A 16 8.13 -0.48 -0.76
N TRP A 17 7.83 -1.74 -1.03
CA TRP A 17 6.85 -2.52 -0.28
C TRP A 17 7.55 -3.30 0.81
N GLN A 18 7.06 -3.20 2.04
CA GLN A 18 7.47 -4.04 3.16
C GLN A 18 6.26 -4.82 3.68
N VAL A 19 6.44 -6.13 3.90
CA VAL A 19 5.41 -6.99 4.48
C VAL A 19 5.94 -7.66 5.73
N GLU A 20 5.30 -7.38 6.86
CA GLU A 20 5.57 -8.02 8.15
C GLU A 20 4.45 -9.01 8.51
N ARG A 21 4.83 -10.15 9.10
CA ARG A 21 3.91 -11.25 9.36
C ARG A 21 4.06 -11.78 10.78
N TRP A 22 2.93 -12.00 11.43
CA TRP A 22 2.83 -12.61 12.75
C TRP A 22 1.93 -13.85 12.67
N ASP A 23 2.37 -14.93 13.30
CA ASP A 23 1.65 -16.20 13.35
C ASP A 23 0.50 -16.16 14.37
N ALA A 24 -0.28 -17.25 14.41
CA ALA A 24 -1.44 -17.34 15.29
C ALA A 24 -1.07 -17.29 16.79
N ASP A 25 0.10 -17.79 17.18
CA ASP A 25 0.55 -17.82 18.57
C ASP A 25 0.94 -16.43 19.06
N ALA A 26 1.73 -15.71 18.27
CA ALA A 26 2.07 -14.31 18.51
C ALA A 26 0.80 -13.45 18.60
N VAL A 27 -0.13 -13.65 17.66
CA VAL A 27 -1.43 -12.95 17.67
C VAL A 27 -2.22 -13.28 18.93
N GLY A 28 -2.31 -14.56 19.31
CA GLY A 28 -2.99 -15.00 20.52
C GLY A 28 -2.40 -14.39 21.79
N TRP A 29 -1.07 -14.32 21.89
CA TRP A 29 -0.38 -13.68 23.00
C TRP A 29 -0.67 -12.18 23.06
N VAL A 30 -0.56 -11.47 21.93
CA VAL A 30 -0.82 -10.02 21.87
C VAL A 30 -2.27 -9.71 22.21
N ARG A 31 -3.23 -10.52 21.76
CA ARG A 31 -4.65 -10.38 22.13
C ARG A 31 -4.85 -10.45 23.64
N ARG A 32 -4.29 -11.47 24.30
CA ARG A 32 -4.36 -11.62 25.77
C ARG A 32 -3.71 -10.46 26.52
N LYS A 33 -2.57 -9.98 26.01
CA LYS A 33 -1.78 -8.93 26.68
C LYS A 33 -2.38 -7.53 26.49
N SER A 34 -2.95 -7.25 25.32
CA SER A 34 -3.48 -5.93 24.95
C SER A 34 -4.98 -5.77 25.15
N GLY A 35 -5.74 -6.88 25.24
CA GLY A 35 -7.21 -6.87 25.24
C GLY A 35 -7.85 -6.56 23.88
N LEU A 36 -7.06 -6.32 22.82
CA LEU A 36 -7.57 -6.02 21.49
C LEU A 36 -7.99 -7.29 20.76
N VAL A 37 -9.18 -7.28 20.16
CA VAL A 37 -9.66 -8.39 19.32
C VAL A 37 -8.90 -8.47 17.99
N SER A 38 -8.55 -7.34 17.40
CA SER A 38 -7.79 -7.28 16.14
C SER A 38 -6.61 -6.32 16.29
N PRO A 39 -5.48 -6.78 16.87
CA PRO A 39 -4.31 -5.94 17.08
C PRO A 39 -3.69 -5.51 15.74
N GLY A 40 -3.40 -4.21 15.61
CA GLY A 40 -2.63 -3.67 14.49
C GLY A 40 -1.14 -4.01 14.62
N GLY A 41 -0.37 -3.99 13.51
CA GLY A 41 1.08 -4.28 13.53
C GLY A 41 1.86 -3.41 14.52
N HIS A 42 1.45 -2.15 14.72
CA HIS A 42 2.05 -1.24 15.70
C HIS A 42 1.97 -1.75 17.15
N VAL A 43 0.95 -2.55 17.49
CA VAL A 43 0.78 -3.13 18.83
C VAL A 43 1.82 -4.22 19.06
N PHE A 44 2.08 -5.06 18.06
CA PHE A 44 3.13 -6.09 18.12
C PHE A 44 4.49 -5.45 18.38
N ARG A 45 4.83 -4.40 17.62
CA ARG A 45 6.08 -3.66 17.81
C ARG A 45 6.17 -3.00 19.18
N LYS A 46 5.10 -2.36 19.66
CA LYS A 46 5.05 -1.74 21.00
C LYS A 46 5.25 -2.76 22.12
N LEU A 47 4.79 -4.00 21.92
CA LEU A 47 4.95 -5.09 22.88
C LEU A 47 6.23 -5.91 22.67
N GLY A 48 7.09 -5.53 21.72
CA GLY A 48 8.34 -6.24 21.45
C GLY A 48 8.16 -7.62 20.79
N VAL A 49 7.00 -7.88 20.18
CA VAL A 49 6.73 -9.14 19.47
C VAL A 49 7.23 -9.03 18.03
N ALA A 50 8.36 -9.68 17.75
CA ALA A 50 8.95 -9.72 16.42
C ALA A 50 8.01 -10.43 15.41
N SER A 51 8.03 -9.97 14.17
CA SER A 51 7.45 -10.73 13.06
C SER A 51 8.28 -12.00 12.83
N TYR A 52 7.64 -13.09 12.43
CA TYR A 52 8.38 -14.30 12.05
C TYR A 52 9.07 -14.12 10.69
N GLN A 53 8.55 -13.21 9.87
CA GLN A 53 9.11 -12.88 8.57
C GLN A 53 8.77 -11.44 8.18
N THR A 54 9.81 -10.73 7.75
CA THR A 54 9.71 -9.43 7.08
C THR A 54 10.36 -9.56 5.70
N THR A 55 9.67 -9.07 4.69
CA THR A 55 10.16 -9.08 3.30
C THR A 55 9.99 -7.70 2.68
N GLU A 56 10.88 -7.39 1.75
CA GLU A 56 10.87 -6.13 1.02
C GLU A 56 10.81 -6.38 -0.49
N HIS A 57 10.16 -5.48 -1.21
CA HIS A 57 10.13 -5.47 -2.66
C HIS A 57 10.23 -4.03 -3.16
N LEU A 58 11.35 -3.72 -3.82
CA LEU A 58 11.52 -2.45 -4.49
C LEU A 58 10.96 -2.55 -5.91
N GLY A 59 10.03 -1.64 -6.23
CA GLY A 59 9.49 -1.51 -7.57
C GLY A 59 7.97 -1.45 -7.59
N ASN A 60 7.47 -0.61 -8.48
CA ASN A 60 6.07 -0.48 -8.84
C ASN A 60 5.94 0.31 -10.15
N ALA A 61 4.80 0.18 -10.82
CA ALA A 61 4.38 1.18 -11.81
C ALA A 61 3.47 2.19 -11.12
N ILE A 62 3.78 3.48 -11.25
CA ILE A 62 2.79 4.53 -11.03
C ILE A 62 1.85 4.53 -12.24
N LEU A 63 0.55 4.39 -11.97
CA LEU A 63 -0.45 4.17 -13.01
C LEU A 63 -0.93 5.50 -13.58
N SER A 64 -1.35 5.51 -14.84
CA SER A 64 -1.87 6.71 -15.52
C SER A 64 -3.09 7.29 -14.78
N ALA A 65 -3.94 6.45 -14.20
CA ALA A 65 -5.05 6.88 -13.36
C ALA A 65 -4.59 7.60 -12.08
N GLY A 66 -3.51 7.10 -11.47
CA GLY A 66 -2.83 7.72 -10.33
C GLY A 66 -2.23 9.08 -10.67
N TRP A 67 -1.49 9.18 -11.78
CA TRP A 67 -0.97 10.45 -12.28
C TRP A 67 -2.07 11.46 -12.55
N THR A 68 -3.14 11.03 -13.22
CA THR A 68 -4.29 11.89 -13.51
C THR A 68 -4.92 12.42 -12.21
N ARG A 69 -5.03 11.58 -11.18
CA ARG A 69 -5.52 12.00 -9.85
C ARG A 69 -4.62 13.06 -9.22
N ILE A 70 -3.31 12.88 -9.25
CA ILE A 70 -2.34 13.85 -8.71
C ILE A 70 -2.43 15.19 -9.46
N LEU A 71 -2.49 15.16 -10.79
CA LEU A 71 -2.57 16.37 -11.62
C LEU A 71 -3.90 17.11 -11.42
N ASN A 72 -5.00 16.38 -11.28
CA ASN A 72 -6.32 16.96 -10.95
C ASN A 72 -6.30 17.71 -9.62
N LEU A 73 -5.64 17.15 -8.59
CA LEU A 73 -5.43 17.82 -7.30
C LEU A 73 -4.61 19.10 -7.45
N LEU A 74 -3.55 19.06 -8.27
CA LEU A 74 -2.66 20.21 -8.47
C LEU A 74 -3.36 21.41 -9.12
N ILE A 75 -4.25 21.16 -10.09
CA ILE A 75 -4.97 22.22 -10.82
C ILE A 75 -6.38 22.49 -10.29
N GLY A 76 -6.81 21.75 -9.26
CA GLY A 76 -8.13 21.90 -8.65
C GLY A 76 -9.29 21.55 -9.60
N THR A 77 -9.14 20.54 -10.46
CA THR A 77 -10.19 20.10 -11.39
C THR A 77 -10.52 18.61 -11.24
N GLY A 78 -11.62 18.17 -11.85
CA GLY A 78 -12.04 16.77 -11.82
C GLY A 78 -12.34 16.29 -10.39
N SER A 79 -11.96 15.06 -10.06
CA SER A 79 -12.08 14.55 -8.70
C SER A 79 -10.86 14.97 -7.88
N THR A 80 -11.10 15.80 -6.87
CA THR A 80 -10.07 16.43 -6.01
C THR A 80 -9.94 15.77 -4.64
N GLN A 81 -10.43 14.53 -4.48
CA GLN A 81 -10.19 13.78 -3.25
C GLN A 81 -8.70 13.42 -3.13
N ALA A 82 -8.05 13.93 -2.08
CA ALA A 82 -6.67 13.65 -1.73
C ALA A 82 -6.55 12.34 -0.94
N MET A 83 -5.33 11.78 -0.85
CA MET A 83 -5.04 10.74 0.13
C MET A 83 -4.99 11.34 1.52
N ASP A 84 -5.90 10.92 2.39
CA ASP A 84 -5.99 11.32 3.79
C ASP A 84 -6.30 10.11 4.67
N ALA A 85 -6.41 10.31 5.98
CA ALA A 85 -6.66 9.24 6.95
C ALA A 85 -7.93 8.40 6.68
N THR A 86 -8.86 8.91 5.86
CA THR A 86 -10.12 8.28 5.49
C THR A 86 -10.20 7.85 4.02
N HIS A 87 -9.32 8.36 3.15
CA HIS A 87 -9.32 8.12 1.70
C HIS A 87 -8.01 7.50 1.23
N THR A 88 -7.60 6.39 1.83
CA THR A 88 -6.42 5.64 1.40
C THR A 88 -6.53 4.17 1.81
N ARG A 89 -6.34 3.27 0.85
CA ARG A 89 -6.31 1.83 1.10
C ARG A 89 -5.08 1.20 0.46
N ILE A 90 -4.58 0.15 1.09
CA ILE A 90 -3.66 -0.79 0.45
C ILE A 90 -4.47 -1.99 -0.02
N GLY A 91 -4.38 -2.25 -1.32
CA GLY A 91 -4.90 -3.43 -1.98
C GLY A 91 -3.86 -4.54 -2.04
N VAL A 92 -4.31 -5.77 -1.80
CA VAL A 92 -3.57 -7.01 -2.05
C VAL A 92 -4.42 -7.94 -2.90
N GLY A 93 -3.80 -8.66 -3.82
CA GLY A 93 -4.46 -9.62 -4.71
C GLY A 93 -3.56 -10.81 -5.04
N ASP A 94 -4.15 -11.84 -5.64
CA ASP A 94 -3.47 -13.07 -6.08
C ASP A 94 -3.07 -13.07 -7.57
N GLY A 95 -3.21 -11.93 -8.26
CA GLY A 95 -2.83 -11.80 -9.66
C GLY A 95 -1.31 -11.80 -9.88
N THR A 96 -0.86 -12.47 -10.93
CA THR A 96 0.55 -12.50 -11.34
C THR A 96 0.83 -11.75 -12.64
N THR A 97 -0.22 -11.23 -13.30
CA THR A 97 -0.10 -10.45 -14.52
C THR A 97 0.75 -9.21 -14.29
N ALA A 98 1.81 -9.08 -15.09
CA ALA A 98 2.73 -7.95 -15.06
C ALA A 98 1.97 -6.61 -15.10
N VAL A 99 2.42 -5.67 -14.28
CA VAL A 99 1.77 -4.37 -14.16
C VAL A 99 2.07 -3.53 -15.39
N THR A 100 1.03 -2.89 -15.94
CA THR A 100 1.18 -1.85 -16.97
C THR A 100 0.68 -0.52 -16.45
N THR A 101 1.17 0.60 -16.99
CA THR A 101 0.71 1.94 -16.58
C THR A 101 -0.77 2.18 -16.89
N ALA A 102 -1.37 1.36 -17.76
CA ALA A 102 -2.80 1.41 -18.10
C ALA A 102 -3.69 0.64 -17.12
N ASP A 103 -3.12 -0.13 -16.19
CA ASP A 103 -3.92 -0.82 -15.17
C ASP A 103 -4.73 0.20 -14.35
N THR A 104 -5.97 -0.17 -14.04
CA THR A 104 -6.88 0.63 -13.21
C THR A 104 -7.27 -0.10 -11.92
N THR A 105 -6.86 -1.35 -11.80
CA THR A 105 -7.25 -2.33 -10.77
C THR A 105 -6.07 -3.25 -10.44
N LEU A 106 -6.25 -4.17 -9.49
CA LEU A 106 -5.31 -5.27 -9.29
C LEU A 106 -5.53 -6.36 -10.35
N THR A 107 -5.33 -6.00 -11.63
CA THR A 107 -5.61 -6.82 -12.82
C THR A 107 -5.08 -8.25 -12.70
N GLY A 108 -5.89 -9.23 -13.08
CA GLY A 108 -5.52 -10.65 -13.07
C GLY A 108 -5.70 -11.33 -11.71
N SER A 109 -6.13 -10.60 -10.67
CA SER A 109 -6.47 -11.20 -9.38
C SER A 109 -7.89 -11.75 -9.37
N THR A 110 -8.04 -13.00 -8.94
CA THR A 110 -9.34 -13.61 -8.61
C THR A 110 -9.74 -13.21 -7.19
N ASN A 111 -8.81 -13.33 -6.25
CA ASN A 111 -8.99 -12.87 -4.87
C ASN A 111 -8.27 -11.52 -4.70
N LYS A 112 -8.99 -10.54 -4.16
CA LYS A 112 -8.43 -9.23 -3.83
C LYS A 112 -9.12 -8.64 -2.61
N TYR A 113 -8.39 -7.78 -1.90
CA TYR A 113 -8.89 -7.07 -0.75
C TYR A 113 -8.16 -5.76 -0.57
N PHE A 114 -8.91 -4.69 -0.34
CA PHE A 114 -8.43 -3.36 -0.01
C PHE A 114 -8.67 -3.11 1.47
N LYS A 115 -7.62 -2.75 2.18
CA LYS A 115 -7.64 -2.44 3.61
C LYS A 115 -7.30 -0.96 3.80
N THR A 116 -8.14 -0.22 4.52
CA THR A 116 -7.91 1.17 4.89
C THR A 116 -6.59 1.31 5.63
N ALA A 117 -5.82 2.34 5.28
CA ALA A 117 -4.55 2.62 5.93
C ALA A 117 -4.76 3.05 7.39
N ALA A 118 -3.85 2.68 8.28
CA ALA A 118 -3.87 3.06 9.70
C ALA A 118 -3.34 4.50 9.93
N GLY A 119 -3.34 5.34 8.89
CA GLY A 119 -2.73 6.66 8.82
C GLY A 119 -2.05 6.86 7.47
N VAL A 120 -2.17 8.06 6.90
CA VAL A 120 -1.45 8.47 5.69
C VAL A 120 -0.24 9.29 6.11
N GLY A 121 0.94 8.91 5.63
CA GLY A 121 2.20 9.57 5.96
C GLY A 121 2.15 11.07 5.69
N THR A 122 2.64 11.85 6.64
CA THR A 122 2.93 13.26 6.43
C THR A 122 4.06 13.39 5.43
N ILE A 123 3.81 14.02 4.28
CA ILE A 123 4.86 14.68 3.51
C ILE A 123 5.43 15.76 4.44
N GLY A 124 6.73 15.76 4.70
CA GLY A 124 7.34 16.59 5.72
C GLY A 124 6.99 18.07 5.52
N ALA A 125 6.06 18.58 6.33
CA ALA A 125 5.61 19.98 6.33
C ALA A 125 6.06 20.73 7.60
N GLY A 126 7.05 20.19 8.32
CA GLY A 126 7.72 20.84 9.45
C GLY A 126 9.03 21.53 9.05
N ALA A 127 9.71 22.17 10.00
CA ALA A 127 11.01 22.85 9.85
C ALA A 127 12.21 21.92 9.56
N GLY A 128 11.99 20.82 8.83
CA GLY A 128 13.00 19.91 8.32
C GLY A 128 13.07 19.98 6.79
N PRO A 129 14.04 19.28 6.17
CA PRO A 129 14.15 19.23 4.71
C PRO A 129 12.86 18.66 4.09
N PRO A 130 12.40 19.21 2.95
CA PRO A 130 11.23 18.69 2.26
C PRO A 130 11.45 17.21 1.94
N THR A 131 10.55 16.35 2.39
CA THR A 131 10.58 14.93 2.01
C THR A 131 9.67 14.73 0.81
N THR A 132 10.18 14.07 -0.23
CA THR A 132 9.40 13.59 -1.37
C THR A 132 8.99 12.15 -1.15
N THR A 133 8.65 11.79 0.09
CA THR A 133 8.34 10.41 0.49
C THR A 133 7.00 10.35 1.22
N LEU A 134 6.16 9.38 0.84
CA LEU A 134 4.87 9.08 1.44
C LEU A 134 4.86 7.64 1.93
N THR A 135 4.65 7.44 3.23
CA THR A 135 4.52 6.09 3.82
C THR A 135 3.07 5.80 4.16
N ILE A 136 2.56 4.67 3.69
CA ILE A 136 1.19 4.21 3.91
C ILE A 136 1.28 2.80 4.48
N SER A 137 0.53 2.50 5.54
CA SER A 137 0.52 1.16 6.14
C SER A 137 -0.89 0.67 6.43
N ALA A 138 -1.12 -0.62 6.20
CA ALA A 138 -2.40 -1.27 6.46
C ALA A 138 -2.18 -2.65 7.09
N THR A 139 -2.93 -2.94 8.17
CA THR A 139 -2.88 -4.24 8.85
C THR A 139 -4.09 -5.10 8.49
N PHE A 140 -3.80 -6.30 7.99
CA PHE A 140 -4.75 -7.33 7.61
C PHE A 140 -4.86 -8.34 8.76
N GLY A 141 -5.98 -8.28 9.48
CA GLY A 141 -6.27 -9.12 10.65
C GLY A 141 -6.47 -10.60 10.33
N THR A 142 -6.82 -11.40 11.34
CA THR A 142 -6.82 -12.87 11.27
C THR A 142 -7.69 -13.46 10.17
N GLY A 143 -8.85 -12.85 9.88
CA GLY A 143 -9.81 -13.29 8.85
C GLY A 143 -9.82 -12.41 7.59
N VAL A 144 -8.79 -11.59 7.39
CA VAL A 144 -8.73 -10.63 6.28
C VAL A 144 -7.66 -11.06 5.28
N ALA A 145 -8.06 -11.09 4.00
CA ALA A 145 -7.21 -11.40 2.86
C ALA A 145 -6.42 -12.72 3.00
N ASN A 146 -7.11 -13.80 3.39
CA ASN A 146 -6.51 -15.13 3.58
C ASN A 146 -6.35 -15.89 2.25
N PHE A 147 -5.54 -15.34 1.36
CA PHE A 147 -5.21 -15.90 0.05
C PHE A 147 -3.74 -15.59 -0.30
N ALA A 148 -3.29 -15.98 -1.48
CA ALA A 148 -1.93 -15.68 -1.95
C ALA A 148 -1.75 -14.18 -2.22
N TRP A 149 -0.78 -13.54 -1.58
CA TRP A 149 -0.47 -12.14 -1.84
C TRP A 149 0.61 -12.06 -2.91
N GLN A 150 0.20 -11.67 -4.11
CA GLN A 150 1.05 -11.65 -5.31
C GLN A 150 0.98 -10.32 -6.08
N LYS A 151 -0.05 -9.51 -5.83
CA LYS A 151 -0.21 -8.18 -6.39
C LYS A 151 -0.54 -7.17 -5.29
N PHE A 152 0.01 -5.98 -5.41
CA PHE A 152 -0.11 -4.89 -4.45
C PHE A 152 -0.48 -3.60 -5.16
N GLY A 153 -1.15 -2.70 -4.45
CA GLY A 153 -1.35 -1.33 -4.91
C GLY A 153 -1.98 -0.44 -3.84
N VAL A 154 -1.92 0.87 -4.04
CA VAL A 154 -2.55 1.87 -3.17
C VAL A 154 -3.65 2.57 -3.94
N ASP A 155 -4.84 2.74 -3.36
CA ASP A 155 -5.93 3.49 -3.98
C ASP A 155 -6.47 4.61 -3.08
N PHE A 156 -7.36 5.43 -3.66
CA PHE A 156 -8.03 6.57 -3.02
C PHE A 156 -9.40 6.20 -2.42
N GLY A 157 -9.65 4.91 -2.11
CA GLY A 157 -10.93 4.45 -1.58
C GLY A 157 -11.08 4.65 -0.07
N THR A 158 -12.29 4.39 0.45
CA THR A 158 -12.66 4.75 1.83
C THR A 158 -13.02 3.58 2.74
N THR A 159 -13.44 2.46 2.16
CA THR A 159 -14.00 1.33 2.93
C THR A 159 -13.24 0.07 2.63
N ASP A 160 -13.01 -0.75 3.64
CA ASP A 160 -12.46 -2.09 3.46
C ASP A 160 -13.32 -2.96 2.53
N GLY A 161 -12.68 -3.83 1.74
CA GLY A 161 -13.41 -4.86 1.00
C GLY A 161 -12.74 -5.28 -0.30
N ALA A 162 -13.39 -6.17 -1.03
CA ALA A 162 -12.89 -6.69 -2.30
C ALA A 162 -13.19 -5.79 -3.51
N THR A 163 -14.04 -4.78 -3.34
CA THR A 163 -14.49 -3.92 -4.44
C THR A 163 -13.54 -2.74 -4.67
N GLU A 164 -13.16 -2.57 -5.94
CA GLU A 164 -12.43 -1.42 -6.45
C GLU A 164 -13.43 -0.29 -6.70
N VAL A 165 -13.36 0.76 -5.89
CA VAL A 165 -14.27 1.92 -5.97
C VAL A 165 -13.54 3.21 -6.30
N ALA A 166 -12.22 3.15 -6.41
CA ALA A 166 -11.35 4.30 -6.57
C ALA A 166 -10.18 3.96 -7.51
N PRO A 167 -9.60 4.96 -8.19
CA PRO A 167 -8.45 4.74 -9.06
C PRO A 167 -7.25 4.25 -8.24
N LEU A 168 -6.47 3.36 -8.84
CA LEU A 168 -5.24 2.86 -8.26
C LEU A 168 -4.08 3.83 -8.56
N LEU A 169 -3.36 4.25 -7.51
CA LEU A 169 -2.18 5.13 -7.63
C LEU A 169 -1.00 4.37 -8.24
N ASN A 170 -0.77 3.17 -7.73
CA ASN A 170 0.34 2.33 -8.12
C ASN A 170 0.00 0.84 -8.05
N ALA A 171 0.76 0.04 -8.79
CA ALA A 171 0.70 -1.41 -8.64
C ALA A 171 2.09 -2.06 -8.72
N ALA A 172 2.24 -3.19 -8.04
CA ALA A 172 3.41 -4.06 -8.11
C ALA A 172 2.98 -5.54 -8.11
N VAL A 173 3.74 -6.39 -8.80
CA VAL A 173 3.64 -7.86 -8.65
C VAL A 173 4.81 -8.31 -7.78
N SER A 174 4.50 -8.95 -6.67
CA SER A 174 5.49 -9.44 -5.72
C SER A 174 4.91 -10.63 -4.94
N ASN A 175 5.52 -11.80 -5.04
CA ASN A 175 5.04 -12.97 -4.32
C ASN A 175 5.45 -12.92 -2.85
N GLN A 176 4.45 -12.85 -1.97
CA GLN A 176 4.60 -12.73 -0.53
C GLN A 176 4.12 -13.98 0.22
N GLY A 177 3.71 -15.02 -0.50
CA GLY A 177 3.15 -16.27 0.03
C GLY A 177 1.64 -16.18 0.31
N THR A 178 1.10 -17.24 0.90
CA THR A 178 -0.33 -17.34 1.28
C THR A 178 -0.52 -16.99 2.73
N LYS A 179 -1.39 -16.02 3.00
CA LYS A 179 -1.76 -15.64 4.37
C LYS A 179 -2.78 -16.62 4.93
N ALA A 180 -2.42 -17.34 5.99
CA ALA A 180 -3.34 -18.26 6.66
C ALA A 180 -4.28 -17.52 7.61
N SER A 181 -5.43 -18.13 7.92
CA SER A 181 -6.30 -17.65 9.00
C SER A 181 -5.58 -17.71 10.35
N GLY A 182 -5.88 -16.77 11.24
CA GLY A 182 -5.18 -16.62 12.52
C GLY A 182 -3.89 -15.78 12.44
N GLN A 183 -3.35 -15.54 11.25
CA GLN A 183 -2.19 -14.66 11.07
C GLN A 183 -2.58 -13.19 10.92
N VAL A 184 -1.70 -12.30 11.38
CA VAL A 184 -1.78 -10.86 11.11
C VAL A 184 -0.63 -10.47 10.21
N TRP A 185 -0.93 -9.81 9.09
CA TRP A 185 0.07 -9.30 8.15
C TRP A 185 -0.09 -7.79 8.03
N THR A 186 1.01 -7.04 8.00
CA THR A 186 1.00 -5.59 7.73
C THR A 186 1.78 -5.31 6.46
N ALA A 187 1.14 -4.63 5.52
CA ALA A 187 1.79 -4.12 4.32
C ALA A 187 2.06 -2.62 4.49
N THR A 188 3.27 -2.21 4.15
CA THR A 188 3.70 -0.81 4.15
C THR A 188 4.20 -0.45 2.76
N ALA A 189 3.65 0.61 2.16
CA ALA A 189 4.11 1.21 0.92
C ALA A 189 4.86 2.50 1.25
N THR A 190 6.14 2.57 0.91
CA THR A 190 6.93 3.81 0.99
C THR A 190 7.15 4.29 -0.43
N LEU A 191 6.36 5.30 -0.84
CA LEU A 191 6.45 5.93 -2.15
C LEU A 191 7.48 7.05 -2.09
N SER A 192 8.39 7.10 -3.06
CA SER A 192 9.41 8.15 -3.15
C SER A 192 9.44 8.74 -4.56
N TRP A 193 9.50 10.08 -4.63
CA TRP A 193 9.66 10.83 -5.88
C TRP A 193 11.06 11.46 -5.90
N THR A 194 11.86 11.15 -6.91
CA THR A 194 13.25 11.62 -7.06
C THR A 194 13.48 12.18 -8.45
#